data_AF-A0A803R5Q3-F1
#
_entry.id   AF-A0A803R5Q3-F1
#
_cell.length_a   1.000
_cell.length_b   1.000
_cell.length_c   1.000
_cell.angle_alpha   90.00
_cell.angle_beta   90.00
_cell.angle_gamma   90.00
#
_symmetry.space_group_name_H-M   'P 1'
#
loop_
_entity.id
_entity.type
_entity.pdbx_description
1 polymer ?
#
loop_
_entity_poly.entity_id
_entity_poly.type
_entity_poly.pdbx_seq_one_letter_code
_entity_poly.pdbx_strand_id
1 'polypeptide(L)'
;MQETRANIIKLVTNAADITELPKIFNLFSICQVPLIAYSSGERGLISQILSPKYGGFLVYGSIDGDSIPGLPTLASLIEVYKVDCINKDTKVFGLISKPVGHSKGPILHNPVIRHVNFNGVYVPMFVDDLQKFFSVYPSPDFPGFSVGIPYKEAVIEFCGEVNQLAQSIDAANTIIRRPSDGKLIGYNTDCEAAITAIEDALVRAHRCTNGKTSLNSPLKDKLFVLVGAGGAGRALAFGAKSRGAHVVVFDIDFEQSLLLVL
;
A
#
# COMPACT_ATOMS: atom_id res chain seq x y z
N MET A 1 -14.31 19.45 -28.19
CA MET A 1 -13.41 18.43 -28.77
C MET A 1 -14.14 17.49 -29.71
N GLN A 2 -15.25 16.84 -29.34
CA GLN A 2 -15.98 15.96 -30.27
C GLN A 2 -16.51 16.69 -31.52
N GLU A 3 -16.91 17.96 -31.39
CA GLU A 3 -17.33 18.80 -32.53
C GLU A 3 -16.23 18.98 -33.59
N THR A 4 -14.95 18.77 -33.24
CA THR A 4 -13.85 18.83 -34.21
C THR A 4 -13.78 17.57 -35.08
N ARG A 5 -14.69 16.59 -34.90
CA ARG A 5 -14.73 15.30 -35.60
C ARG A 5 -13.46 14.47 -35.44
N ALA A 6 -12.74 14.64 -34.33
CA ALA A 6 -11.55 13.86 -34.03
C ALA A 6 -11.89 12.37 -33.83
N ASN A 7 -11.09 11.48 -34.43
CA ASN A 7 -11.28 10.02 -34.27
C ASN A 7 -10.77 9.51 -32.92
N ILE A 8 -9.83 10.22 -32.29
CA ILE A 8 -9.27 9.91 -30.98
C ILE A 8 -9.14 11.22 -30.22
N ILE A 9 -9.53 11.23 -28.94
CA ILE A 9 -9.32 12.35 -28.04
C ILE A 9 -8.18 12.00 -27.09
N LYS A 10 -7.25 12.94 -26.90
CA LYS A 10 -6.21 12.86 -25.86
C LYS A 10 -6.40 14.00 -24.87
N LEU A 11 -6.49 13.67 -23.59
CA LEU A 11 -6.61 14.61 -22.49
C LEU A 11 -5.54 14.30 -21.43
N VAL A 12 -4.72 15.28 -21.09
CA VAL A 12 -3.75 15.14 -20.00
C VAL A 12 -4.04 16.23 -18.99
N THR A 13 -4.24 15.83 -17.73
CA THR A 13 -4.47 16.76 -16.61
C THR A 13 -3.31 16.69 -15.63
N ASN A 14 -3.33 17.53 -14.61
CA ASN A 14 -2.41 17.47 -13.47
C ASN A 14 -3.23 17.51 -12.18
N ALA A 15 -3.46 16.34 -11.61
CA ALA A 15 -4.28 16.16 -10.42
C ALA A 15 -3.51 16.63 -9.18
N ALA A 16 -4.12 17.53 -8.41
CA ALA A 16 -3.56 18.01 -7.16
C ALA A 16 -3.70 16.98 -6.02
N ASP A 17 -4.61 16.02 -6.18
CA ASP A 17 -4.92 14.96 -5.23
C ASP A 17 -5.38 13.71 -5.98
N ILE A 18 -5.05 12.52 -5.46
CA ILE A 18 -5.47 11.24 -6.04
C ILE A 18 -7.00 11.14 -6.18
N THR A 19 -7.75 11.82 -5.32
CA THR A 19 -9.22 11.86 -5.34
C THR A 19 -9.83 12.58 -6.54
N GLU A 20 -9.03 13.25 -7.37
CA GLU A 20 -9.49 13.82 -8.62
C GLU A 20 -9.53 12.80 -9.77
N LEU A 21 -8.78 11.69 -9.65
CA LEU A 21 -8.66 10.70 -10.72
C LEU A 21 -9.96 9.99 -11.11
N PRO A 22 -10.93 9.74 -10.21
CA PRO A 22 -12.22 9.20 -10.62
C PRO A 22 -12.98 10.07 -11.63
N LYS A 23 -12.74 11.38 -11.65
CA LYS A 23 -13.29 12.26 -12.70
C LYS A 23 -12.75 11.87 -14.07
N ILE A 24 -11.45 11.56 -14.16
CA ILE A 24 -10.80 11.06 -15.38
C ILE A 24 -11.37 9.69 -15.76
N PHE A 25 -11.50 8.77 -14.80
CA PHE A 25 -12.06 7.45 -15.06
C PHE A 25 -13.50 7.51 -15.59
N ASN A 26 -14.31 8.42 -15.06
CA ASN A 26 -15.68 8.62 -15.53
C ASN A 26 -15.73 9.09 -16.99
N LEU A 27 -14.72 9.85 -17.47
CA LEU A 27 -14.68 10.31 -18.87
C LEU A 27 -14.69 9.15 -19.86
N PHE A 28 -14.05 8.02 -19.55
CA PHE A 28 -14.03 6.86 -20.44
C PHE A 28 -15.41 6.25 -20.64
N SER A 29 -16.30 6.34 -19.64
CA SER A 29 -17.67 5.80 -19.74
C SER A 29 -18.62 6.68 -20.56
N ILE A 30 -18.34 7.98 -20.65
CA ILE A 30 -19.20 8.95 -21.34
C ILE A 30 -18.67 9.34 -22.73
N CYS A 31 -17.38 9.12 -22.99
CA CYS A 31 -16.78 9.46 -24.27
C CYS A 31 -17.16 8.45 -25.36
N GLN A 32 -17.79 8.92 -26.43
CA GLN A 32 -18.25 8.08 -27.54
C GLN A 32 -17.17 7.77 -28.58
N VAL A 33 -15.97 8.37 -28.42
CA VAL A 33 -14.81 8.12 -29.27
C VAL A 33 -13.65 7.61 -28.41
N PRO A 34 -12.72 6.83 -28.98
CA PRO A 34 -11.53 6.40 -28.26
C PRO A 34 -10.85 7.55 -27.51
N LEU A 35 -10.64 7.35 -26.21
CA LEU A 35 -10.10 8.36 -25.30
C LEU A 35 -8.78 7.88 -24.70
N ILE A 36 -7.78 8.74 -24.75
CA ILE A 36 -6.53 8.61 -24.02
C ILE A 36 -6.55 9.68 -22.93
N ALA A 37 -6.78 9.29 -21.67
CA ALA A 37 -6.86 10.25 -20.57
C ALA A 37 -6.07 9.80 -19.35
N TYR A 38 -5.23 10.69 -18.81
CA TYR A 38 -4.47 10.44 -17.59
C TYR A 38 -4.05 11.76 -16.94
N SER A 39 -3.64 11.67 -15.68
CA SER A 39 -3.00 12.76 -14.95
C SER A 39 -1.50 12.57 -14.90
N SER A 40 -0.74 13.64 -15.15
CA SER A 40 0.69 13.68 -14.87
C SER A 40 0.96 13.84 -13.36
N GLY A 41 2.23 13.72 -12.97
CA GLY A 41 2.67 13.86 -11.58
C GLY A 41 2.43 12.59 -10.74
N GLU A 42 3.09 12.50 -9.58
CA GLU A 42 3.09 11.29 -8.75
C GLU A 42 1.69 10.87 -8.29
N ARG A 43 0.80 11.84 -8.05
CA ARG A 43 -0.62 11.61 -7.69
C ARG A 43 -1.43 11.05 -8.84
N GLY A 44 -1.00 11.29 -10.07
CA GLY A 44 -1.63 10.81 -11.29
C GLY A 44 -1.23 9.40 -11.71
N LEU A 45 -0.20 8.80 -11.09
CA LEU A 45 0.41 7.55 -11.53
C LEU A 45 -0.61 6.42 -11.79
N ILE A 46 -1.58 6.22 -10.89
CA ILE A 46 -2.57 5.14 -11.03
C ILE A 46 -3.55 5.38 -12.19
N SER A 47 -3.68 6.61 -12.70
CA SER A 47 -4.53 6.88 -13.86
C SER A 47 -3.97 6.26 -15.15
N GLN A 48 -2.64 6.15 -15.27
CA GLN A 48 -2.00 5.43 -16.37
C GLN A 48 -2.19 3.91 -16.22
N ILE A 49 -1.91 3.38 -15.03
CA ILE A 49 -1.92 1.94 -14.78
C ILE A 49 -3.34 1.37 -14.88
N LEU A 50 -4.34 2.08 -14.35
CA LEU A 50 -5.73 1.63 -14.31
C LEU A 50 -6.55 2.03 -15.54
N SER A 51 -5.95 2.75 -16.50
CA SER A 51 -6.61 3.18 -17.74
C SER A 51 -7.34 2.02 -18.46
N PRO A 52 -6.74 0.82 -18.64
CA PRO A 52 -7.43 -0.31 -19.29
C PRO A 52 -8.68 -0.80 -18.54
N LYS A 53 -8.68 -0.75 -17.19
CA LYS A 53 -9.86 -1.12 -16.38
C LYS A 53 -11.07 -0.25 -16.69
N TYR A 54 -10.84 1.03 -16.99
CA TYR A 54 -11.92 1.99 -17.23
C TYR A 54 -12.22 2.21 -18.71
N GLY A 55 -11.52 1.53 -19.63
CA GLY A 55 -11.76 1.63 -21.08
C GLY A 55 -10.89 2.63 -21.82
N GLY A 56 -9.74 3.01 -21.25
CA GLY A 56 -8.79 3.87 -21.93
C GLY A 56 -8.13 3.19 -23.13
N PHE A 57 -7.92 3.98 -24.19
CA PHE A 57 -7.47 3.48 -25.48
C PHE A 57 -5.97 3.15 -25.52
N LEU A 58 -5.15 3.91 -24.81
CA LEU A 58 -3.68 3.77 -24.83
C LEU A 58 -3.08 4.21 -23.49
N VAL A 59 -2.01 3.52 -23.08
CA VAL A 59 -1.19 3.85 -21.91
C VAL A 59 0.20 4.26 -22.38
N TYR A 60 0.79 5.26 -21.73
CA TYR A 60 2.17 5.69 -22.00
C TYR A 60 3.10 5.19 -20.90
N GLY A 61 4.33 4.83 -21.29
CA GLY A 61 5.43 4.59 -20.37
C GLY A 61 6.71 5.25 -20.84
N SER A 62 7.57 5.63 -19.90
CA SER A 62 8.91 6.11 -20.21
C SER A 62 9.85 4.96 -20.61
N ILE A 63 10.87 5.29 -21.39
CA ILE A 63 12.01 4.41 -21.65
C ILE A 63 12.98 4.53 -20.46
N ASP A 64 13.71 3.44 -20.16
CA ASP A 64 14.68 3.43 -19.09
C ASP A 64 15.74 4.53 -19.29
N GLY A 65 16.03 5.29 -18.23
CA GLY A 65 16.91 6.46 -18.26
C GLY A 65 16.18 7.80 -18.38
N ASP A 66 14.93 7.82 -18.85
CA ASP A 66 14.14 9.04 -19.07
C ASP A 66 12.95 9.13 -18.08
N SER A 67 13.26 9.28 -16.79
CA SER A 67 12.24 9.33 -15.74
C SER A 67 11.37 10.60 -15.86
N ILE A 68 10.07 10.42 -16.09
CA ILE A 68 9.08 11.49 -16.09
C ILE A 68 8.19 11.33 -14.85
N PRO A 69 8.08 12.34 -13.97
CA PRO A 69 7.24 12.25 -12.78
C PRO A 69 5.79 11.85 -13.08
N GLY A 70 5.33 10.77 -12.46
CA GLY A 70 3.98 10.22 -12.66
C GLY A 70 3.82 9.30 -13.88
N LEU A 71 4.87 9.13 -14.69
CA LEU A 71 4.87 8.20 -15.81
C LEU A 71 5.63 6.91 -15.41
N PRO A 72 4.97 5.73 -15.42
CA PRO A 72 5.67 4.47 -15.19
C PRO A 72 6.59 4.12 -16.36
N THR A 73 7.65 3.34 -16.13
CA THR A 73 8.49 2.85 -17.24
C THR A 73 7.73 1.79 -18.05
N LEU A 74 8.05 1.66 -19.34
CA LEU A 74 7.50 0.59 -20.19
C LEU A 74 7.75 -0.80 -19.59
N ALA A 75 8.96 -1.04 -19.04
CA ALA A 75 9.29 -2.27 -18.35
C ALA A 75 8.35 -2.53 -17.16
N SER A 76 8.04 -1.51 -16.36
CA SER A 76 7.10 -1.67 -15.24
C SER A 76 5.68 -1.95 -15.69
N LEU A 77 5.20 -1.30 -16.76
CA LEU A 77 3.88 -1.53 -17.32
C LEU A 77 3.71 -2.97 -17.82
N ILE A 78 4.74 -3.50 -18.50
CA ILE A 78 4.71 -4.82 -19.13
C ILE A 78 4.99 -5.92 -18.10
N GLU A 79 5.97 -5.76 -17.21
CA GLU A 79 6.43 -6.86 -16.34
C GLU A 79 5.86 -6.81 -14.93
N VAL A 80 5.75 -5.61 -14.34
CA VAL A 80 5.25 -5.45 -12.97
C VAL A 80 3.73 -5.44 -12.97
N TYR A 81 3.12 -4.52 -13.72
CA TYR A 81 1.67 -4.33 -13.72
C TYR A 81 0.94 -5.25 -14.69
N LYS A 82 1.58 -5.70 -15.79
CA LYS A 82 0.96 -6.49 -16.87
C LYS A 82 -0.35 -5.83 -17.32
N VAL A 83 -0.26 -4.57 -17.78
CA VAL A 83 -1.43 -3.75 -18.09
C VAL A 83 -2.34 -4.32 -19.18
N ASP A 84 -1.82 -5.23 -20.00
CA ASP A 84 -2.57 -6.02 -20.98
C ASP A 84 -3.54 -7.04 -20.35
N CYS A 85 -3.29 -7.42 -19.09
CA CYS A 85 -4.16 -8.32 -18.31
C CYS A 85 -5.25 -7.57 -17.52
N ILE A 86 -5.17 -6.23 -17.44
CA ILE A 86 -6.11 -5.41 -16.67
C ILE A 86 -7.38 -5.18 -17.49
N ASN A 87 -8.54 -5.46 -16.90
CA ASN A 87 -9.85 -5.30 -17.51
C ASN A 87 -10.86 -4.69 -16.52
N LYS A 88 -12.10 -4.48 -16.98
CA LYS A 88 -13.17 -3.86 -16.18
C LYS A 88 -13.45 -4.57 -14.85
N ASP A 89 -13.24 -5.88 -14.79
CA ASP A 89 -13.54 -6.71 -13.61
C ASP A 89 -12.34 -6.85 -12.66
N THR A 90 -11.15 -6.36 -13.06
CA THR A 90 -9.94 -6.41 -12.24
C THR A 90 -10.14 -5.64 -10.93
N LYS A 91 -9.80 -6.28 -9.81
CA LYS A 91 -9.80 -5.66 -8.48
C LYS A 91 -8.51 -4.89 -8.22
N VAL A 92 -8.62 -3.74 -7.56
CA VAL A 92 -7.50 -2.83 -7.33
C VAL A 92 -7.13 -2.83 -5.86
N PHE A 93 -5.97 -3.40 -5.56
CA PHE A 93 -5.29 -3.26 -4.28
C PHE A 93 -4.28 -2.13 -4.36
N GLY A 94 -3.83 -1.61 -3.23
CA GLY A 94 -2.73 -0.66 -3.26
C GLY A 94 -2.15 -0.29 -1.91
N LEU A 95 -1.03 0.42 -1.97
CA LEU A 95 -0.39 1.03 -0.81
C LEU A 95 -0.86 2.48 -0.67
N ILE A 96 -1.55 2.80 0.42
CA ILE A 96 -1.83 4.17 0.86
C ILE A 96 -0.58 4.69 1.58
N SER A 97 0.09 5.71 1.03
CA SER A 97 1.32 6.28 1.63
C SER A 97 1.60 7.69 1.15
N LYS A 98 2.41 8.42 1.91
CA LYS A 98 2.94 9.74 1.54
C LYS A 98 4.36 9.92 2.10
N PRO A 99 5.42 9.84 1.27
CA PRO A 99 5.43 9.54 -0.17
C PRO A 99 5.14 8.06 -0.48
N VAL A 100 4.94 7.71 -1.76
CA VAL A 100 4.65 6.32 -2.20
C VAL A 100 5.64 5.76 -3.23
N GLY A 101 6.45 6.61 -3.87
CA GLY A 101 7.27 6.24 -5.04
C GLY A 101 8.31 5.14 -4.80
N HIS A 102 8.77 4.94 -3.57
CA HIS A 102 9.75 3.90 -3.21
C HIS A 102 9.12 2.54 -2.90
N SER A 103 7.80 2.39 -3.05
CA SER A 103 7.11 1.15 -2.71
C SER A 103 7.51 0.00 -3.63
N LYS A 104 8.01 -1.08 -3.02
CA LYS A 104 8.23 -2.37 -3.71
C LYS A 104 6.98 -3.26 -3.69
N GLY A 105 5.87 -2.79 -3.11
CA GLY A 105 4.61 -3.53 -3.03
C GLY A 105 4.12 -4.06 -4.39
N PRO A 106 4.15 -3.27 -5.48
CA PRO A 106 3.78 -3.77 -6.80
C PRO A 106 4.65 -4.93 -7.30
N ILE A 107 5.96 -4.91 -7.01
CA ILE A 107 6.90 -5.96 -7.41
C ILE A 107 6.67 -7.25 -6.59
N LEU A 108 6.23 -7.11 -5.33
CA LEU A 108 5.91 -8.24 -4.47
C LEU A 108 4.53 -8.85 -4.79
N HIS A 109 3.48 -8.03 -4.81
CA HIS A 109 2.10 -8.52 -4.82
C HIS A 109 1.60 -8.91 -6.22
N ASN A 110 1.96 -8.16 -7.27
CA ASN A 110 1.42 -8.44 -8.61
C ASN A 110 1.84 -9.83 -9.14
N PRO A 111 3.10 -10.29 -8.98
CA PRO A 111 3.45 -11.66 -9.35
C PRO A 111 2.67 -12.72 -8.57
N VAL A 112 2.45 -12.51 -7.26
CA VAL A 112 1.69 -13.44 -6.41
C VAL A 112 0.22 -13.50 -6.84
N ILE A 113 -0.41 -12.35 -7.05
CA ILE A 113 -1.80 -12.24 -7.53
C ILE A 113 -1.99 -13.01 -8.84
N ARG A 114 -1.06 -12.86 -9.78
CA ARG A 114 -1.07 -13.61 -11.05
C ARG A 114 -0.83 -15.09 -10.84
N HIS A 115 0.12 -15.48 -9.99
CA HIS A 115 0.45 -16.87 -9.73
C HIS A 115 -0.76 -17.66 -9.21
N VAL A 116 -1.61 -17.03 -8.40
CA VAL A 116 -2.85 -17.64 -7.88
C VAL A 116 -4.07 -17.45 -8.80
N ASN A 117 -3.88 -16.95 -10.02
CA ASN A 117 -4.92 -16.65 -11.01
C ASN A 117 -6.05 -15.74 -10.49
N PHE A 118 -5.71 -14.79 -9.61
CA PHE A 118 -6.67 -13.80 -9.13
C PHE A 118 -6.69 -12.59 -10.06
N ASN A 119 -7.88 -12.15 -10.50
CA ASN A 119 -8.04 -10.97 -11.35
C ASN A 119 -7.88 -9.68 -10.52
N GLY A 120 -6.64 -9.32 -10.20
CA GLY A 120 -6.31 -8.14 -9.42
C GLY A 120 -5.02 -7.46 -9.85
N VAL A 121 -4.86 -6.21 -9.43
CA VAL A 121 -3.64 -5.42 -9.57
C VAL A 121 -3.37 -4.67 -8.28
N TYR A 122 -2.10 -4.56 -7.92
CA TYR A 122 -1.60 -3.81 -6.77
C TYR A 122 -0.86 -2.56 -7.25
N VAL A 123 -1.30 -1.38 -6.80
CA VAL A 123 -0.77 -0.08 -7.25
C VAL A 123 -0.29 0.82 -6.09
N PRO A 124 0.70 1.69 -6.31
CA PRO A 124 1.07 2.72 -5.34
C PRO A 124 0.05 3.87 -5.36
N MET A 125 -0.58 4.17 -4.21
CA MET A 125 -1.56 5.25 -4.06
C MET A 125 -0.95 6.38 -3.23
N PHE A 126 -0.61 7.49 -3.89
CA PHE A 126 -0.16 8.71 -3.21
C PHE A 126 -1.38 9.38 -2.59
N VAL A 127 -1.58 9.20 -1.29
CA VAL A 127 -2.74 9.75 -0.57
C VAL A 127 -2.31 10.95 0.25
N ASP A 128 -2.98 12.09 0.12
CA ASP A 128 -2.71 13.28 0.94
C ASP A 128 -3.61 13.38 2.17
N ASP A 129 -4.85 12.88 2.04
CA ASP A 129 -5.89 12.97 3.06
C ASP A 129 -6.71 11.67 3.08
N LEU A 130 -6.70 10.97 4.21
CA LEU A 130 -7.38 9.68 4.35
C LEU A 130 -8.91 9.81 4.24
N GLN A 131 -9.49 10.89 4.78
CA GLN A 131 -10.93 11.09 4.78
C GLN A 131 -11.45 11.28 3.36
N LYS A 132 -10.81 12.17 2.58
CA LYS A 132 -11.13 12.36 1.16
C LYS A 132 -10.91 11.06 0.40
N PHE A 133 -9.79 10.37 0.61
CA PHE A 133 -9.50 9.11 -0.06
C PHE A 133 -10.61 8.06 0.15
N PHE A 134 -10.97 7.76 1.39
CA PHE A 134 -12.00 6.75 1.67
C PHE A 134 -13.40 7.19 1.23
N SER A 135 -13.69 8.49 1.21
CA SER A 135 -14.95 9.00 0.65
C SER A 135 -15.06 8.82 -0.87
N VAL A 136 -13.93 8.83 -1.58
CA VAL A 136 -13.88 8.81 -3.06
C VAL A 136 -13.63 7.42 -3.63
N TYR A 137 -13.02 6.52 -2.86
CA TYR A 137 -12.81 5.11 -3.23
C TYR A 137 -13.65 4.12 -2.40
N PRO A 138 -15.00 4.28 -2.30
CA PRO A 138 -15.85 3.38 -1.50
C PRO A 138 -16.16 2.06 -2.22
N SER A 139 -15.88 1.97 -3.52
CA SER A 139 -16.30 0.87 -4.38
C SER A 139 -15.72 -0.50 -3.97
N PRO A 140 -16.47 -1.61 -4.15
CA PRO A 140 -15.97 -2.97 -3.98
C PRO A 140 -14.90 -3.39 -5.01
N ASP A 141 -14.59 -2.52 -5.98
CA ASP A 141 -13.41 -2.68 -6.83
C ASP A 141 -12.10 -2.40 -6.10
N PHE A 142 -12.16 -1.80 -4.91
CA PHE A 142 -11.03 -1.61 -4.02
C PHE A 142 -11.21 -2.46 -2.76
N PRO A 143 -10.92 -3.77 -2.84
CA PRO A 143 -11.20 -4.71 -1.76
C PRO A 143 -10.19 -4.67 -0.61
N GLY A 144 -9.05 -4.03 -0.77
CA GLY A 144 -8.06 -3.95 0.31
C GLY A 144 -6.88 -3.04 0.02
N PHE A 145 -6.23 -2.60 1.10
CA PHE A 145 -5.12 -1.66 1.05
C PHE A 145 -4.03 -2.07 2.04
N SER A 146 -2.78 -1.91 1.66
CA SER A 146 -1.71 -1.76 2.64
C SER A 146 -1.61 -0.29 3.04
N VAL A 147 -1.13 -0.01 4.25
CA VAL A 147 -0.99 1.33 4.79
C VAL A 147 0.46 1.57 5.18
N GLY A 148 1.05 2.59 4.55
CA GLY A 148 2.43 3.03 4.76
C GLY A 148 2.52 4.26 5.66
N ILE A 149 3.71 4.84 5.74
CA ILE A 149 3.94 6.09 6.49
C ILE A 149 3.23 7.25 5.76
N PRO A 150 2.63 8.21 6.49
CA PRO A 150 2.53 8.31 7.95
C PRO A 150 1.23 7.75 8.54
N TYR A 151 0.49 6.92 7.79
CA TYR A 151 -0.93 6.69 8.03
C TYR A 151 -1.28 5.54 8.96
N LYS A 152 -0.31 4.72 9.39
CA LYS A 152 -0.59 3.47 10.12
C LYS A 152 -1.41 3.64 11.42
N GLU A 153 -1.24 4.76 12.12
CA GLU A 153 -2.02 5.09 13.32
C GLU A 153 -3.38 5.68 12.93
N ALA A 154 -3.37 6.79 12.17
CA ALA A 154 -4.58 7.52 11.79
C ALA A 154 -5.61 6.69 11.01
N VAL A 155 -5.19 5.64 10.31
CA VAL A 155 -6.10 4.82 9.50
C VAL A 155 -7.11 4.01 10.33
N ILE A 156 -6.82 3.81 11.62
CA ILE A 156 -7.72 3.12 12.56
C ILE A 156 -9.08 3.81 12.64
N GLU A 157 -9.12 5.14 12.62
CA GLU A 157 -10.36 5.92 12.70
C GLU A 157 -11.31 5.67 11.52
N PHE A 158 -10.78 5.21 10.39
CA PHE A 158 -11.56 4.89 9.18
C PHE A 158 -11.99 3.43 9.13
N CYS A 159 -11.52 2.60 10.05
CA CYS A 159 -11.89 1.19 10.14
C CYS A 159 -13.16 1.04 10.99
N GLY A 160 -14.20 0.42 10.44
CA GLY A 160 -15.42 0.12 11.21
C GLY A 160 -15.26 -1.06 12.16
N GLU A 161 -14.14 -1.78 12.04
CA GLU A 161 -13.71 -2.88 12.92
C GLU A 161 -12.18 -2.96 12.87
N VAL A 162 -11.54 -3.27 13.99
CA VAL A 162 -10.09 -3.40 14.08
C VAL A 162 -9.78 -4.72 14.76
N ASN A 163 -8.90 -5.53 14.16
CA ASN A 163 -8.50 -6.79 14.75
C ASN A 163 -7.80 -6.56 16.10
N GLN A 164 -8.00 -7.49 17.05
CA GLN A 164 -7.49 -7.39 18.42
C GLN A 164 -5.98 -7.07 18.49
N LEU A 165 -5.16 -7.65 17.62
CA LEU A 165 -3.73 -7.36 17.56
C LEU A 165 -3.47 -5.91 17.13
N ALA A 166 -4.10 -5.45 16.05
CA ALA A 166 -3.97 -4.09 15.56
C ALA A 166 -4.48 -3.05 16.58
N GLN A 167 -5.56 -3.37 17.30
CA GLN A 167 -6.10 -2.55 18.37
C GLN A 167 -5.13 -2.46 19.56
N SER A 168 -4.48 -3.55 19.93
CA SER A 168 -3.50 -3.58 21.02
C SER A 168 -2.22 -2.82 20.68
N ILE A 169 -1.86 -2.79 19.39
CA ILE A 169 -0.72 -2.03 18.86
C ILE A 169 -1.07 -0.54 18.69
N ASP A 170 -2.36 -0.23 18.52
CA ASP A 170 -2.84 1.09 18.09
C ASP A 170 -2.26 1.53 16.73
N ALA A 171 -2.07 0.55 15.83
CA ALA A 171 -1.73 0.82 14.43
C ALA A 171 -2.21 -0.32 13.51
N ALA A 172 -2.67 0.04 12.31
CA ALA A 172 -3.01 -0.88 11.24
C ALA A 172 -2.16 -0.62 9.98
N ASN A 173 -1.62 -1.67 9.39
CA ASN A 173 -0.87 -1.61 8.14
C ASN A 173 -1.59 -2.32 6.98
N THR A 174 -2.71 -2.97 7.25
CA THR A 174 -3.48 -3.79 6.29
C THR A 174 -4.96 -3.54 6.50
N ILE A 175 -5.68 -3.23 5.43
CA ILE A 175 -7.13 -3.00 5.44
C ILE A 175 -7.79 -3.97 4.48
N ILE A 176 -8.84 -4.62 4.95
CA ILE A 176 -9.69 -5.46 4.12
C ILE A 176 -11.08 -4.84 4.12
N ARG A 177 -11.63 -4.62 2.92
CA ARG A 177 -13.04 -4.28 2.74
C ARG A 177 -13.85 -5.57 2.75
N ARG A 178 -14.64 -5.77 3.81
CA ARG A 178 -15.47 -6.96 3.97
C ARG A 178 -16.53 -7.04 2.87
N PRO A 179 -16.59 -8.13 2.08
CA PRO A 179 -17.52 -8.22 0.95
C PRO A 179 -19.00 -8.15 1.32
N SER A 180 -19.38 -8.58 2.54
CA SER A 180 -20.79 -8.69 2.95
C SER A 180 -21.46 -7.35 3.23
N ASP A 181 -20.72 -6.36 3.74
CA ASP A 181 -21.27 -5.07 4.18
C ASP A 181 -20.41 -3.86 3.77
N GLY A 182 -19.28 -4.10 3.08
CA GLY A 182 -18.36 -3.05 2.65
C GLY A 182 -17.54 -2.42 3.78
N LYS A 183 -17.64 -2.94 5.01
CA LYS A 183 -16.92 -2.40 6.17
C LYS A 183 -15.42 -2.57 6.01
N LEU A 184 -14.66 -1.52 6.35
CA LEU A 184 -13.20 -1.60 6.42
C LEU A 184 -12.77 -2.22 7.74
N ILE A 185 -11.95 -3.27 7.66
CA ILE A 185 -11.39 -3.98 8.81
C ILE A 185 -9.87 -3.76 8.82
N GLY A 186 -9.35 -3.21 9.92
CA GLY A 186 -7.93 -2.94 10.13
C GLY A 186 -7.19 -4.11 10.75
N TYR A 187 -6.03 -4.44 10.21
CA TYR A 187 -5.12 -5.49 10.67
C TYR A 187 -3.69 -4.97 10.75
N ASN A 188 -2.86 -5.66 11.54
CA ASN A 188 -1.44 -5.39 11.65
C ASN A 188 -0.65 -6.67 11.36
N THR A 189 0.10 -6.65 10.26
CA THR A 189 1.00 -7.74 9.86
C THR A 189 2.46 -7.40 10.12
N ASP A 190 2.78 -6.15 10.45
CA ASP A 190 4.16 -5.72 10.75
C ASP A 190 4.70 -6.38 12.01
N CYS A 191 3.88 -6.50 13.06
CA CYS A 191 4.30 -7.03 14.37
C CYS A 191 4.89 -8.43 14.23
N GLU A 192 4.09 -9.38 13.76
CA GLU A 192 4.55 -10.75 13.61
C GLU A 192 5.68 -10.84 12.58
N ALA A 193 5.54 -10.20 11.40
CA ALA A 193 6.57 -10.28 10.36
C ALA A 193 7.96 -9.79 10.81
N ALA A 194 8.01 -8.66 11.54
CA ALA A 194 9.27 -8.10 12.01
C ALA A 194 9.88 -8.96 13.13
N ILE A 195 9.07 -9.38 14.10
CA ILE A 195 9.56 -10.19 15.22
C ILE A 195 10.07 -11.55 14.75
N THR A 196 9.30 -12.26 13.92
CA THR A 196 9.74 -13.57 13.41
C THR A 196 11.00 -13.45 12.58
N ALA A 197 11.15 -12.39 11.78
CA ALA A 197 12.37 -12.16 11.00
C ALA A 197 13.61 -11.95 11.89
N ILE A 198 13.47 -11.22 12.99
CA ILE A 198 14.54 -11.00 13.98
C ILE A 198 14.87 -12.31 14.69
N GLU A 199 13.86 -13.04 15.17
CA GLU A 199 14.04 -14.34 15.84
C GLU A 199 14.76 -15.34 14.91
N ASP A 200 14.34 -15.43 13.65
CA ASP A 200 14.97 -16.27 12.63
C ASP A 200 16.43 -15.90 12.39
N ALA A 201 16.74 -14.60 12.32
CA ALA A 201 18.11 -14.12 12.15
C ALA A 201 18.99 -14.48 13.36
N LEU A 202 18.47 -14.31 14.57
CA LEU A 202 19.16 -14.71 15.81
C LEU A 202 19.40 -16.21 15.85
N VAL A 203 18.39 -17.02 15.53
CA VAL A 203 18.52 -18.48 15.49
C VAL A 203 19.58 -18.91 14.46
N ARG A 204 19.60 -18.33 13.26
CA ARG A 204 20.65 -18.61 12.26
C ARG A 204 22.04 -18.25 12.76
N ALA A 205 22.19 -17.13 13.45
CA ALA A 205 23.48 -16.72 14.02
C ALA A 205 23.94 -17.65 15.17
N HIS A 206 23.02 -18.21 15.96
CA HIS A 206 23.31 -19.03 17.15
C HIS A 206 23.38 -20.55 16.84
N ARG A 207 22.80 -21.02 15.74
CA ARG A 207 22.98 -22.41 15.27
C ARG A 207 24.42 -22.74 14.88
N CYS A 208 25.27 -21.73 14.69
CA CYS A 208 26.71 -21.90 14.52
C CYS A 208 27.46 -22.21 15.83
N THR A 209 26.82 -22.08 17.01
CA THR A 209 27.55 -22.15 18.29
C THR A 209 27.14 -23.25 19.25
N ASN A 210 25.89 -23.75 19.31
CA ASN A 210 25.56 -24.92 20.15
C ASN A 210 24.19 -25.54 19.82
N GLY A 211 24.14 -26.85 19.54
CA GLY A 211 22.97 -27.63 19.11
C GLY A 211 21.88 -27.90 20.17
N LYS A 212 21.45 -26.89 20.93
CA LYS A 212 20.27 -26.99 21.81
C LYS A 212 19.16 -26.06 21.33
N THR A 213 18.06 -26.64 20.87
CA THR A 213 16.81 -25.94 20.59
C THR A 213 16.14 -25.54 21.92
N SER A 214 16.23 -24.26 22.27
CA SER A 214 15.43 -23.68 23.37
C SER A 214 13.96 -23.61 22.94
N LEU A 215 13.04 -23.94 23.85
CA LEU A 215 11.59 -23.82 23.64
C LEU A 215 11.09 -22.36 23.74
N ASN A 216 11.92 -21.45 24.27
CA ASN A 216 11.58 -20.06 24.50
C ASN A 216 12.05 -19.16 23.34
N SER A 217 11.35 -18.05 23.12
CA SER A 217 11.77 -17.01 22.16
C SER A 217 13.23 -16.59 22.41
N PRO A 218 14.04 -16.42 21.34
CA PRO A 218 15.41 -15.91 21.48
C PRO A 218 15.48 -14.44 21.95
N LEU A 219 14.34 -13.74 21.99
CA LEU A 219 14.22 -12.37 22.52
C LEU A 219 13.99 -12.32 24.03
N LYS A 220 13.64 -13.44 24.67
CA LYS A 220 13.34 -13.46 26.10
C LYS A 220 14.53 -12.94 26.93
N ASP A 221 14.24 -12.03 27.86
CA ASP A 221 15.19 -11.37 28.76
C ASP A 221 16.30 -10.59 28.02
N LYS A 222 16.13 -10.32 26.71
CA LYS A 222 17.05 -9.49 25.92
C LYS A 222 16.64 -8.02 25.96
N LEU A 223 17.63 -7.14 25.90
CA LEU A 223 17.40 -5.73 25.65
C LEU A 223 17.08 -5.52 24.16
N PHE A 224 15.90 -4.98 23.87
CA PHE A 224 15.45 -4.61 22.53
C PHE A 224 15.43 -3.08 22.43
N VAL A 225 16.41 -2.52 21.73
CA VAL A 225 16.49 -1.07 21.51
C VAL A 225 15.79 -0.73 20.20
N LEU A 226 14.68 -0.01 20.31
CA LEU A 226 13.88 0.46 19.19
C LEU A 226 14.18 1.94 18.90
N VAL A 227 14.35 2.27 17.62
CA VAL A 227 14.44 3.65 17.14
C VAL A 227 13.23 3.94 16.25
N GLY A 228 12.43 4.91 16.64
CA GLY A 228 11.15 5.28 16.02
C GLY A 228 9.94 4.75 16.78
N ALA A 229 9.00 5.65 17.07
CA ALA A 229 7.78 5.41 17.86
C ALA A 229 6.47 5.53 17.05
N GLY A 230 6.54 5.72 15.73
CA GLY A 230 5.36 5.69 14.86
C GLY A 230 4.76 4.28 14.72
N GLY A 231 3.71 4.12 13.90
CA GLY A 231 2.96 2.86 13.80
C GLY A 231 3.75 1.57 13.54
N ALA A 232 4.90 1.62 12.83
CA ALA A 232 5.79 0.46 12.71
C ALA A 232 6.56 0.19 14.00
N GLY A 233 7.05 1.24 14.67
CA GLY A 233 7.70 1.16 15.97
C GLY A 233 6.78 0.56 17.03
N ARG A 234 5.51 1.01 17.09
CA ARG A 234 4.47 0.42 17.96
C ARG A 234 4.35 -1.10 17.77
N ALA A 235 4.29 -1.55 16.52
CA ALA A 235 4.18 -2.97 16.19
C ALA A 235 5.42 -3.78 16.65
N LEU A 236 6.63 -3.28 16.40
CA LEU A 236 7.87 -3.94 16.83
C LEU A 236 8.00 -3.98 18.35
N ALA A 237 7.71 -2.87 19.03
CA ALA A 237 7.80 -2.77 20.47
C ALA A 237 6.82 -3.75 21.15
N PHE A 238 5.54 -3.73 20.71
CA PHE A 238 4.51 -4.64 21.21
C PHE A 238 4.94 -6.09 21.02
N GLY A 239 5.38 -6.42 19.81
CA GLY A 239 5.85 -7.75 19.47
C GLY A 239 7.03 -8.19 20.34
N ALA A 240 8.06 -7.35 20.50
CA ALA A 240 9.25 -7.66 21.29
C ALA A 240 8.88 -7.87 22.77
N LYS A 241 8.05 -7.00 23.35
CA LYS A 241 7.58 -7.15 24.73
C LYS A 241 6.77 -8.44 24.90
N SER A 242 5.89 -8.78 23.95
CA SER A 242 5.10 -10.03 24.01
C SER A 242 5.97 -11.29 24.02
N ARG A 243 7.20 -11.20 23.48
CA ARG A 243 8.21 -12.27 23.50
C ARG A 243 9.11 -12.26 24.74
N GLY A 244 8.88 -11.34 25.67
CA GLY A 244 9.62 -11.22 26.94
C GLY A 244 10.90 -10.40 26.85
N ALA A 245 11.06 -9.55 25.82
CA ALA A 245 12.18 -8.62 25.75
C ALA A 245 11.96 -7.40 26.66
N HIS A 246 13.06 -6.81 27.12
CA HIS A 246 13.07 -5.48 27.74
C HIS A 246 13.21 -4.42 26.65
N VAL A 247 12.15 -3.65 26.41
CA VAL A 247 12.11 -2.68 25.31
C VAL A 247 12.55 -1.30 25.79
N VAL A 248 13.43 -0.66 25.03
CA VAL A 248 13.81 0.76 25.19
C VAL A 248 13.55 1.46 23.87
N VAL A 249 12.84 2.59 23.91
CA VAL A 249 12.41 3.33 22.71
C VAL A 249 13.13 4.66 22.64
N PHE A 250 13.69 4.97 21.47
CA PHE A 250 14.24 6.27 21.12
C PHE A 250 13.44 6.86 19.98
N ASP A 251 13.05 8.12 20.08
CA ASP A 251 12.46 8.87 18.97
C ASP A 251 13.03 10.30 18.96
N ILE A 252 13.02 10.94 17.79
CA ILE A 252 13.41 12.36 17.67
C ILE A 252 12.39 13.27 18.37
N ASP A 253 11.13 12.84 18.42
CA ASP A 253 10.07 13.42 19.22
C ASP A 253 9.95 12.65 20.53
N PHE A 254 10.48 13.24 21.61
CA PHE A 254 10.50 12.60 22.93
C PHE A 254 9.09 12.25 23.43
N GLU A 255 8.09 13.07 23.13
CA GLU A 255 6.70 12.83 23.56
C GLU A 255 6.14 11.56 22.92
N GLN A 256 6.46 11.29 21.66
CA GLN A 256 6.07 10.05 20.98
C GLN A 256 6.68 8.80 21.65
N SER A 257 7.92 8.91 22.15
CA SER A 257 8.56 7.80 22.87
C SER A 257 7.89 7.50 24.22
N LEU A 258 7.35 8.52 24.90
CA LEU A 258 6.63 8.37 26.17
C LEU A 258 5.25 7.72 26.00
N LEU A 259 4.59 7.95 24.86
CA LEU A 259 3.30 7.31 24.56
C LEU A 259 3.44 5.79 24.33
N LEU A 260 4.65 5.32 24.06
CA LEU A 260 4.98 3.93 23.74
C LEU A 260 5.56 3.18 24.96
N VAL A 261 5.24 3.62 26.18
CA VAL A 261 5.62 2.92 27.41
C VAL A 261 4.77 1.66 27.54
N LEU A 262 5.35 0.57 27.07
CA LEU A 262 4.75 -0.75 27.07
C LEU A 262 4.80 -1.40 28.44
#